data_AF-A0A099KVK6-F1
#
_entry.id   AF-A0A099KVK6-F1
#
_cell.length_a   1.000
_cell.length_b   1.000
_cell.length_c   1.000
_cell.angle_alpha   90.00
_cell.angle_beta   90.00
_cell.angle_gamma   90.00
#
_symmetry.space_group_name_H-M   'P 1'
#
loop_
_entity.id
_entity.type
_entity.pdbx_description
1 polymer ?
#
loop_
_entity_poly.entity_id
_entity_poly.type
_entity_poly.pdbx_seq_one_letter_code
_entity_poly.pdbx_strand_id
1 'polypeptide(L)'
;MIEVGQTLPELKAQIAEMLNKGDVDVDAPLGELGVDSLNIVEVILIVEQLYPDVTDPDALTFDEHTTLSQMDEQLVESSVEV
;
A
#
# COMPACT_ATOMS: atom_id res chain seq x y z
N MET A 1 -5.11 -19.25 -2.30
CA MET A 1 -3.65 -19.06 -2.24
C MET A 1 -3.39 -17.74 -2.92
N ILE A 2 -3.16 -16.67 -2.16
CA ILE A 2 -2.67 -15.42 -2.74
C ILE A 2 -1.17 -15.65 -2.93
N GLU A 3 -0.71 -15.59 -4.17
CA GLU A 3 0.73 -15.68 -4.47
C GLU A 3 1.41 -14.42 -3.92
N VAL A 4 2.51 -14.61 -3.17
CA VAL A 4 3.30 -13.57 -2.45
C VAL A 4 4.05 -12.62 -3.42
N GLY A 5 3.53 -12.42 -4.63
CA GLY A 5 4.08 -11.51 -5.65
C GLY A 5 3.02 -10.75 -6.44
N GLN A 6 1.73 -10.85 -6.06
CA GLN A 6 0.64 -10.11 -6.70
C GLN A 6 0.13 -8.92 -5.88
N THR A 7 0.55 -8.75 -4.64
CA THR A 7 0.05 -7.69 -3.75
C THR A 7 0.44 -6.29 -4.22
N LEU A 8 1.68 -6.07 -4.66
CA LEU A 8 2.13 -4.79 -5.22
C LEU A 8 1.29 -4.31 -6.43
N PRO A 9 1.09 -5.09 -7.51
CA PRO A 9 0.28 -4.64 -8.63
C PRO A 9 -1.20 -4.45 -8.27
N GLU A 10 -1.76 -5.22 -7.33
CA GLU A 10 -3.12 -5.01 -6.82
C GLU A 10 -3.24 -3.73 -5.99
N LEU A 11 -2.26 -3.47 -5.11
CA LEU A 11 -2.17 -2.25 -4.32
C LEU A 11 -2.06 -1.02 -5.24
N LYS A 12 -1.16 -1.09 -6.24
CA LYS A 12 -1.03 -0.07 -7.29
C LYS A 12 -2.37 0.18 -8.00
N ALA A 13 -3.05 -0.88 -8.43
CA ALA A 13 -4.32 -0.76 -9.15
C ALA A 13 -5.40 -0.10 -8.28
N GLN A 14 -5.54 -0.53 -7.01
CA GLN A 14 -6.51 0.06 -6.09
C GLN A 14 -6.20 1.51 -5.76
N ILE A 15 -4.94 1.88 -5.54
CA ILE A 15 -4.54 3.29 -5.35
C ILE A 15 -4.81 4.10 -6.62
N ALA A 16 -4.54 3.57 -7.82
CA ALA A 16 -4.83 4.24 -9.08
C ALA A 16 -6.34 4.53 -9.23
N GLU A 17 -7.18 3.53 -8.95
CA GLU A 17 -8.64 3.70 -8.96
C GLU A 17 -9.12 4.70 -7.92
N MET A 18 -8.62 4.63 -6.68
CA MET A 18 -8.92 5.56 -5.59
C MET A 18 -8.59 7.01 -5.97
N LEU A 19 -7.41 7.22 -6.57
CA LEU A 19 -6.96 8.54 -7.03
C LEU A 19 -7.59 8.99 -8.36
N ASN A 20 -8.44 8.14 -8.96
CA ASN A 20 -9.00 8.33 -10.29
C ASN A 20 -7.91 8.58 -11.36
N LYS A 21 -6.75 7.94 -11.20
CA LYS A 21 -5.62 7.99 -12.12
C LYS A 21 -5.56 6.70 -12.93
N GLY A 22 -5.20 6.80 -14.21
CA GLY A 22 -5.09 5.62 -15.08
C GLY A 22 -3.91 4.71 -14.72
N ASP A 23 -2.85 5.27 -14.13
CA ASP A 23 -1.67 4.54 -13.65
C ASP A 23 -1.02 5.36 -12.52
N VAL A 24 -0.47 4.66 -11.53
CA VAL A 24 0.33 5.26 -10.44
C VAL A 24 1.70 4.62 -10.43
N ASP A 25 2.72 5.45 -10.23
CA ASP A 25 4.10 4.98 -10.21
C ASP A 25 4.42 4.38 -8.84
N VAL A 26 4.88 3.13 -8.82
CA VAL A 26 5.14 2.42 -7.56
C VAL A 26 6.43 2.87 -6.88
N ASP A 27 7.32 3.49 -7.66
CA ASP A 27 8.56 4.11 -7.21
C ASP A 27 8.33 5.56 -6.77
N ALA A 28 7.15 6.14 -7.03
CA ALA A 28 6.80 7.47 -6.58
C ALA A 28 6.26 7.47 -5.13
N PRO A 29 6.58 8.52 -4.36
CA PRO A 29 6.02 8.71 -3.02
C PRO A 29 4.49 8.87 -3.03
N LEU A 30 3.80 8.36 -2.01
CA LEU A 30 2.35 8.52 -1.83
C LEU A 30 1.90 9.98 -1.97
N GLY A 31 2.65 10.93 -1.41
CA GLY A 31 2.36 12.36 -1.53
C GLY A 31 2.39 12.85 -2.99
N GLU A 32 3.37 12.41 -3.78
CA GLU A 32 3.49 12.74 -5.21
C GLU A 32 2.43 12.03 -6.06
N LEU A 33 1.99 10.85 -5.62
CA LEU A 33 0.85 10.16 -6.22
C LEU A 33 -0.45 10.95 -6.04
N GLY A 34 -0.55 11.83 -5.04
CA GLY A 34 -1.77 12.55 -4.68
C GLY A 34 -2.56 11.85 -3.58
N VAL A 35 -1.91 10.97 -2.81
CA VAL A 35 -2.46 10.45 -1.56
C VAL A 35 -2.33 11.54 -0.50
N ASP A 36 -3.42 12.28 -0.33
CA ASP A 36 -3.57 13.23 0.76
C ASP A 36 -3.94 12.54 2.08
N SER A 37 -3.84 13.27 3.19
CA SER A 37 -4.25 12.84 4.54
C SER A 37 -5.71 12.37 4.65
N LEU A 38 -6.55 12.67 3.66
CA LEU A 38 -7.94 12.19 3.57
C LEU A 38 -8.02 10.81 2.90
N ASN A 39 -7.16 10.56 1.90
CA ASN A 39 -7.11 9.30 1.15
C ASN A 39 -6.25 8.25 1.85
N ILE A 40 -5.40 8.65 2.80
CA ILE A 40 -4.53 7.73 3.55
C ILE A 40 -5.32 6.65 4.30
N VAL A 41 -6.54 6.97 4.75
CA VAL A 41 -7.43 6.00 5.40
C VAL A 41 -7.90 4.91 4.44
N GLU A 42 -8.24 5.26 3.20
CA GLU A 42 -8.59 4.29 2.15
C GLU A 42 -7.38 3.42 1.79
N VAL A 43 -6.18 4.01 1.71
CA VAL A 43 -4.94 3.26 1.48
C VAL A 43 -4.70 2.23 2.58
N ILE A 44 -4.89 2.60 3.85
CA ILE A 44 -4.76 1.66 4.98
C ILE A 44 -5.79 0.53 4.85
N LEU A 45 -7.05 0.82 4.50
CA LEU A 45 -8.08 -0.21 4.31
C LEU A 45 -7.78 -1.16 3.14
N ILE A 46 -7.21 -0.64 2.04
CA ILE A 46 -6.76 -1.44 0.89
C ILE A 46 -5.65 -2.39 1.34
N VAL A 47 -4.69 -1.85 2.08
CA VAL A 47 -3.58 -2.61 2.66
C VAL A 47 -4.09 -3.69 3.60
N GLU A 48 -4.96 -3.39 4.57
CA GLU A 48 -5.51 -4.41 5.47
C GLU A 48 -6.25 -5.54 4.74
N GLN A 49 -6.91 -5.21 3.62
CA GLN A 49 -7.59 -6.22 2.78
C GLN A 49 -6.62 -7.07 1.97
N LEU A 50 -5.54 -6.48 1.46
CA LEU A 50 -4.53 -7.18 0.65
C LEU A 50 -3.56 -7.99 1.51
N TYR A 51 -3.25 -7.51 2.73
CA TYR A 51 -2.33 -8.11 3.68
C TYR A 51 -3.06 -8.47 4.98
N PRO A 52 -3.96 -9.47 4.95
CA PRO A 52 -4.71 -9.88 6.14
C PRO A 52 -3.83 -10.49 7.26
N ASP A 53 -2.57 -10.82 6.95
CA ASP A 53 -1.59 -11.36 7.90
C ASP A 53 -0.78 -10.25 8.61
N VAL A 54 -0.91 -8.99 8.19
CA VAL A 54 -0.25 -7.86 8.86
C VAL A 54 -0.95 -7.63 10.19
N THR A 55 -0.23 -7.88 11.28
CA THR A 55 -0.79 -7.81 12.64
C THR A 55 -0.94 -6.37 13.14
N ASP A 56 -0.11 -5.44 12.65
CA ASP A 56 -0.13 -4.03 13.05
C ASP A 56 0.16 -3.09 11.85
N PRO A 57 -0.86 -2.74 11.05
CA PRO A 57 -0.70 -1.73 9.98
C PRO A 57 -0.45 -0.33 10.54
N ASP A 58 -0.87 -0.05 11.77
CA ASP A 58 -0.62 1.23 12.48
C ASP A 58 0.84 1.36 12.94
N ALA A 59 1.56 0.23 13.08
CA ALA A 59 3.02 0.24 13.32
C ALA A 59 3.81 0.64 12.07
N LEU A 60 3.18 0.55 10.90
CA LEU A 60 3.78 0.96 9.64
C LEU A 60 3.62 2.46 9.48
N THR A 61 4.75 3.15 9.49
CA THR A 61 4.78 4.60 9.27
C THR A 61 4.67 4.86 7.76
N PHE A 62 3.43 4.97 7.27
CA PHE A 62 3.16 5.46 5.93
C PHE A 62 3.12 6.99 5.97
N ASP A 63 4.09 7.61 5.31
CA ASP A 63 4.19 9.06 5.20
C ASP A 63 4.12 9.47 3.72
N GLU A 64 4.03 10.78 3.44
CA GLU A 64 4.00 11.30 2.07
C GLU A 64 5.25 10.87 1.26
N HIS A 65 6.35 10.54 1.95
CA HIS A 65 7.59 10.03 1.36
C HIS A 65 7.62 8.53 1.12
N THR A 66 6.68 7.75 1.67
CA THR A 66 6.65 6.30 1.49
C THR A 66 6.15 5.96 0.09
N THR A 67 6.80 5.01 -0.59
CA THR A 67 6.43 4.57 -1.94
C THR A 67 5.60 3.28 -1.87
N LEU A 68 4.75 3.03 -2.87
CA LEU A 68 3.96 1.80 -2.97
C LEU A 68 4.82 0.53 -2.86
N SER A 69 5.99 0.50 -3.50
CA SER A 69 6.94 -0.62 -3.37
C SER A 69 7.46 -0.77 -1.93
N GLN A 70 7.83 0.33 -1.26
CA GLN A 70 8.27 0.27 0.14
C GLN A 70 7.14 -0.12 1.09
N MET A 71 5.89 0.26 0.79
CA MET A 71 4.74 -0.20 1.56
C MET A 71 4.58 -1.70 1.43
N ASP A 72 4.52 -2.22 0.20
CA ASP A 72 4.39 -3.65 -0.07
C ASP A 72 5.50 -4.45 0.59
N GLU A 73 6.77 -4.03 0.47
CA GLU A 73 7.89 -4.71 1.13
C GLU A 73 7.74 -4.72 2.66
N GLN A 74 7.45 -3.58 3.29
CA GLN A 74 7.27 -3.51 4.74
C GLN A 74 6.09 -4.34 5.23
N LEU A 75 4.99 -4.37 4.46
CA LEU A 75 3.80 -5.14 4.76
C LEU A 75 4.05 -6.63 4.65
N VAL A 76 4.69 -7.07 3.55
CA VAL A 76 5.09 -8.46 3.37
C VAL A 76 6.03 -8.86 4.50
N GLU A 77 7.09 -8.10 4.77
CA GLU A 77 8.06 -8.40 5.83
C GLU A 77 7.39 -8.53 7.20
N SER A 78 6.48 -7.61 7.54
CA SER A 78 5.72 -7.65 8.80
C SER A 78 4.71 -8.81 8.86
N SER A 79 4.20 -9.27 7.71
CA SER A 79 3.30 -10.41 7.61
C SER A 79 4.01 -11.76 7.78
N VAL A 80 5.32 -11.85 7.55
CA VAL A 80 6.07 -13.14 7.65
C VAL A 80 6.69 -13.37 9.02
N GLU A 81 6.57 -12.44 9.98
CA GLU A 81 7.11 -12.62 11.33
C GLU A 81 6.21 -13.59 12.15
N VAL A 82 6.42 -14.89 11.94
CA VAL A 82 5.90 -16.00 12.79
C VAL A 82 7.01 -16.91 13.29
#